data_AF-A0A9W6N2I3-F1
#
_entry.id   AF-A0A9W6N2I3-F1
#
_cell.length_a   1.000
_cell.length_b   1.000
_cell.length_c   1.000
_cell.angle_alpha   90.00
_cell.angle_beta   90.00
_cell.angle_gamma   90.00
#
_symmetry.space_group_name_H-M   'P 1'
#
loop_
_entity.id
_entity.type
_entity.pdbx_description
1 polymer ?
#
loop_
_entity_poly.entity_id
_entity_poly.type
_entity_poly.pdbx_seq_one_letter_code
_entity_poly.pdbx_strand_id
1 'polypeptide(L)'
;MTGEEPGPGGLASASPSRVSLAYEESWSGPLPPARELRSYDGLVAGGAERIFRQFEAEAEHRRGLDSFALAEDAAERRRAQWAAGLFAFGALAVGAFALHLGAHGVAAIVLGTTLVGVIGAFLYREARSG
;
A
#
# COMPACT_ATOMS: atom_id res chain seq x y z
N MET A 1 50.38 33.04 -73.99
CA MET A 1 49.62 31.76 -74.06
C MET A 1 50.25 30.85 -73.01
N THR A 2 49.63 30.45 -71.91
CA THR A 2 48.25 30.47 -71.40
C THR A 2 48.37 30.49 -69.87
N GLY A 3 47.54 31.28 -69.19
CA GLY A 3 47.43 31.25 -67.73
C GLY A 3 46.50 30.12 -67.30
N GLU A 4 46.91 29.37 -66.28
CA GLU A 4 46.02 28.54 -65.47
C GLU A 4 46.27 28.93 -64.00
N GLU A 5 45.30 29.63 -63.43
CA GLU A 5 45.17 29.75 -61.98
C GLU A 5 44.64 28.44 -61.40
N PRO A 6 45.23 27.87 -60.34
CA PRO A 6 44.57 26.84 -59.57
C PRO A 6 43.50 27.51 -58.70
N GLY A 7 42.23 27.31 -59.07
CA GLY A 7 41.08 27.80 -58.33
C GLY A 7 41.09 27.34 -56.86
N PRO A 8 40.60 28.16 -55.91
CA PRO A 8 40.58 27.80 -54.51
C PRO A 8 39.63 26.62 -54.29
N GLY A 9 40.20 25.50 -53.83
CA GLY A 9 39.47 24.33 -53.39
C GLY A 9 38.38 24.72 -52.40
N GLY A 10 37.15 24.28 -52.70
CA GLY A 10 35.97 24.56 -51.91
C GLY A 10 36.15 24.19 -50.45
N LEU A 11 36.06 25.22 -49.60
CA LEU A 11 35.76 25.02 -48.19
C LEU A 11 34.33 24.47 -48.14
N ALA A 12 34.23 23.16 -47.93
CA ALA A 12 33.00 22.47 -47.63
C ALA A 12 32.26 23.26 -46.54
N SER A 13 31.10 23.79 -46.90
CA SER A 13 30.17 24.47 -46.00
C SER A 13 29.72 23.48 -44.93
N ALA A 14 30.37 23.53 -43.77
CA ALA A 14 29.88 22.88 -42.56
C ALA A 14 28.51 23.52 -42.23
N SER A 15 27.44 22.81 -42.60
CA SER A 15 26.08 23.21 -42.28
C SER A 15 25.95 23.28 -40.74
N PRO A 16 25.34 24.33 -40.18
CA PRO A 16 25.21 24.46 -38.74
C PRO A 16 24.37 23.30 -38.22
N SER A 17 25.00 22.45 -37.41
CA SER A 17 24.34 21.41 -36.64
C SER A 17 23.28 22.06 -35.76
N ARG A 18 22.01 21.91 -36.16
CA ARG A 18 20.87 22.38 -35.37
C ARG A 18 20.74 21.50 -34.14
N VAL A 19 21.19 22.00 -33.00
CA VAL A 19 20.87 21.44 -31.70
C VAL A 19 19.36 21.67 -31.49
N SER A 20 18.59 20.59 -31.50
CA SER A 20 17.19 20.63 -31.07
C SER A 20 17.15 20.38 -29.58
N LEU A 21 16.65 21.35 -28.81
CA LEU A 21 16.43 21.20 -27.36
C LEU A 21 15.08 20.49 -27.19
N ALA A 22 15.08 19.26 -26.68
CA ALA A 22 13.86 18.60 -26.24
C ALA A 22 13.55 19.05 -24.80
N TYR A 23 12.37 19.62 -24.57
CA TYR A 23 11.87 19.96 -23.23
C TYR A 23 10.95 18.84 -22.77
N GLU A 24 11.34 18.12 -21.72
CA GLU A 24 10.54 17.09 -21.07
C GLU A 24 10.04 17.63 -19.73
N GLU A 25 8.72 17.76 -19.60
CA GLU A 25 8.11 18.20 -18.35
C GLU A 25 7.56 16.97 -17.61
N SER A 26 8.20 16.63 -16.50
CA SER A 26 7.74 15.54 -15.62
C SER A 26 7.03 16.12 -14.41
N TRP A 27 5.90 15.51 -14.06
CA TRP A 27 5.15 15.85 -12.86
C TRP A 27 4.90 14.58 -12.05
N SER A 28 5.11 14.68 -10.74
CA SER A 28 4.81 13.61 -9.80
C SER A 28 3.84 14.14 -8.77
N GLY A 29 2.60 13.69 -8.86
CA GLY A 29 1.53 14.10 -7.98
C GLY A 29 0.17 13.71 -8.55
N PRO A 30 -0.83 13.50 -7.69
CA PRO A 30 -2.15 13.05 -8.14
C PRO A 30 -2.98 14.15 -8.79
N LEU A 31 -2.60 15.42 -8.62
CA LEU A 31 -3.21 16.58 -9.27
C LEU A 31 -2.22 17.18 -10.28
N PRO A 32 -2.66 17.57 -11.49
CA PRO A 32 -1.79 18.23 -12.45
C PRO A 32 -1.31 19.61 -11.93
N PRO A 33 -0.17 20.12 -12.42
CA PRO A 33 0.36 21.40 -11.98
C PRO A 33 -0.61 22.56 -12.27
N ALA A 34 -0.58 23.59 -11.43
CA ALA A 34 -1.52 24.71 -11.49
C ALA A 34 -1.60 25.42 -12.86
N ARG A 35 -0.49 25.45 -13.61
CA ARG A 35 -0.48 26.01 -14.98
C ARG A 35 -1.33 25.18 -15.94
N GLU A 36 -1.31 23.86 -15.82
CA GLU A 36 -2.06 22.94 -16.68
C GLU A 36 -3.54 22.88 -16.29
N LEU A 37 -3.84 22.98 -14.99
CA LEU A 37 -5.22 23.10 -14.50
C LEU A 37 -5.95 24.28 -15.15
N ARG A 38 -5.30 25.44 -15.28
CA ARG A 38 -5.86 26.58 -16.02
C ARG A 38 -6.10 26.28 -17.50
N SER A 39 -5.21 25.53 -18.14
CA SER A 39 -5.38 25.11 -19.54
C SER A 39 -6.61 24.20 -19.71
N TYR A 40 -6.88 23.31 -18.75
CA TYR A 40 -8.07 22.46 -18.79
C TYR A 40 -9.37 23.25 -18.73
N ASP A 41 -9.41 24.35 -17.98
CA ASP A 41 -10.59 25.22 -17.90
C ASP A 41 -10.85 25.99 -19.22
N GLY A 42 -9.78 26.31 -19.95
CA GLY A 42 -9.86 26.88 -21.29
C GLY A 42 -10.28 25.87 -22.38
N LEU A 43 -10.02 24.57 -22.19
CA LEU A 43 -10.43 23.50 -23.10
C LEU A 43 -11.88 23.06 -22.86
N VAL A 44 -12.26 22.95 -21.60
CA VAL A 44 -13.60 22.56 -21.17
C VAL A 44 -13.99 23.47 -20.02
N ALA A 45 -15.07 24.23 -20.18
CA ALA A 45 -15.57 25.11 -19.12
C ALA A 45 -15.78 24.32 -17.81
N GLY A 46 -15.19 24.81 -16.71
CA GLY A 46 -15.22 24.12 -15.42
C GLY A 46 -14.32 22.87 -15.36
N GLY A 47 -13.35 22.75 -16.26
CA GLY A 47 -12.47 21.60 -16.39
C GLY A 47 -11.61 21.38 -15.15
N ALA A 48 -11.01 22.45 -14.63
CA ALA A 48 -10.20 22.41 -13.41
C ALA A 48 -11.04 21.96 -12.20
N GLU A 49 -12.24 22.54 -12.03
CA GLU A 49 -13.15 22.22 -10.92
C GLU A 49 -13.56 20.74 -10.93
N ARG A 50 -13.89 20.18 -12.10
CA ARG A 50 -14.22 18.76 -12.22
C ARG A 50 -13.04 17.85 -11.85
N ILE A 51 -11.81 18.25 -12.16
CA ILE A 51 -10.60 17.50 -11.78
C ILE A 51 -10.43 17.52 -10.25
N PHE A 52 -10.57 18.69 -9.62
CA PHE A 52 -10.52 18.79 -8.15
C PHE A 52 -11.61 17.97 -7.48
N ARG A 53 -12.85 18.07 -7.96
CA ARG A 53 -13.97 17.29 -7.42
C ARG A 53 -13.74 15.78 -7.56
N GLN A 54 -13.21 15.33 -8.69
CA GLN A 54 -12.86 13.92 -8.89
C GLN A 54 -11.76 13.47 -7.92
N PHE A 55 -10.74 14.31 -7.72
CA PHE A 55 -9.67 14.05 -6.78
C PHE A 55 -10.16 13.97 -5.32
N GLU A 56 -11.03 14.89 -4.91
CA GLU A 56 -11.66 14.88 -3.58
C GLU A 56 -12.54 13.64 -3.38
N ALA A 57 -13.35 13.28 -4.38
CA ALA A 57 -14.19 12.08 -4.34
C ALA A 57 -13.36 10.79 -4.24
N GLU A 58 -12.25 10.72 -4.99
CA GLU A 58 -11.31 9.60 -4.92
C GLU A 58 -10.61 9.54 -3.54
N ALA A 59 -10.18 10.68 -3.00
CA ALA A 59 -9.58 10.76 -1.69
C ALA A 59 -10.56 10.34 -0.57
N GLU A 60 -11.82 10.75 -0.68
CA GLU A 60 -12.88 10.34 0.24
C GLU A 60 -13.18 8.85 0.11
N HIS A 61 -13.26 8.32 -1.12
CA HIS A 61 -13.44 6.90 -1.35
C HIS A 61 -12.31 6.06 -0.74
N ARG A 62 -11.05 6.48 -0.92
CA ARG A 62 -9.89 5.81 -0.30
C ARG A 62 -9.94 5.86 1.22
N ARG A 63 -10.23 7.02 1.83
CA ARG A 63 -10.43 7.11 3.29
C ARG A 63 -11.56 6.18 3.75
N GLY A 64 -12.62 6.07 2.97
CA GLY A 64 -13.71 5.12 3.18
C GLY A 64 -13.23 3.67 3.20
N LEU A 65 -12.45 3.26 2.19
CA LEU A 65 -11.87 1.92 2.13
C LEU A 65 -10.88 1.64 3.27
N ASP A 66 -10.03 2.60 3.60
CA ASP A 66 -9.07 2.49 4.70
C ASP A 66 -9.79 2.32 6.04
N SER A 67 -10.81 3.14 6.29
CA SER A 67 -11.61 3.04 7.52
C SER A 67 -12.40 1.72 7.60
N PHE A 68 -12.96 1.25 6.48
CA PHE A 68 -13.63 -0.04 6.41
C PHE A 68 -12.65 -1.19 6.68
N ALA A 69 -11.48 -1.17 6.05
CA ALA A 69 -10.44 -2.20 6.27
C ALA A 69 -9.98 -2.24 7.73
N LEU A 70 -9.78 -1.08 8.37
CA LEU A 70 -9.44 -1.00 9.79
C LEU A 70 -10.57 -1.53 10.68
N ALA A 71 -11.83 -1.23 10.35
CA ALA A 71 -12.98 -1.72 11.10
C ALA A 71 -13.13 -3.25 10.99
N GLU A 72 -12.95 -3.81 9.80
CA GLU A 72 -12.98 -5.26 9.58
C GLU A 72 -11.82 -5.96 10.30
N ASP A 73 -10.59 -5.42 10.25
CA ASP A 73 -9.45 -5.99 11.00
C ASP A 73 -9.72 -5.97 12.52
N ALA A 74 -10.30 -4.88 13.03
CA ALA A 74 -10.69 -4.80 14.43
C ALA A 74 -11.81 -5.80 14.79
N ALA A 75 -12.80 -5.98 13.91
CA ALA A 75 -13.88 -6.94 14.12
C ALA A 75 -13.36 -8.38 14.12
N GLU A 76 -12.48 -8.72 13.18
CA GLU A 76 -11.89 -10.05 13.07
C GLU A 76 -11.02 -10.37 14.29
N ARG A 77 -10.20 -9.43 14.74
CA ARG A 77 -9.42 -9.57 15.99
C ARG A 77 -10.32 -9.80 17.20
N ARG A 78 -11.45 -9.08 17.30
CA ARG A 78 -12.42 -9.28 18.39
C ARG A 78 -13.03 -10.69 18.33
N ARG A 79 -13.46 -11.15 17.16
CA ARG A 79 -14.01 -12.52 16.98
C ARG A 79 -12.99 -13.58 17.36
N ALA A 80 -11.74 -13.42 16.93
CA ALA A 80 -10.65 -14.33 17.28
C ALA A 80 -10.38 -14.37 18.79
N GLN A 81 -10.39 -13.21 19.47
CA GLN A 81 -10.23 -13.13 20.93
C GLN A 81 -11.39 -13.81 21.66
N TRP A 82 -12.63 -13.61 21.22
CA TRP A 82 -13.79 -14.29 21.80
C TRP A 82 -13.72 -15.81 21.62
N ALA A 83 -13.35 -16.29 20.43
CA ALA A 83 -13.18 -17.71 20.16
C ALA A 83 -12.06 -18.33 21.03
N ALA A 84 -10.92 -17.65 21.15
CA ALA A 84 -9.82 -18.08 22.00
C ALA A 84 -10.21 -18.10 23.49
N GLY A 85 -10.93 -17.08 23.95
CA GLY A 85 -11.45 -17.01 25.31
C GLY A 85 -12.43 -18.16 25.61
N LEU A 86 -13.38 -18.40 24.71
CA LEU A 86 -14.34 -19.50 24.84
C LEU A 86 -13.64 -20.86 24.88
N PHE A 87 -12.63 -21.07 24.03
CA PHE A 87 -11.82 -22.29 24.05
C PHE A 87 -11.09 -22.47 25.38
N ALA A 88 -10.44 -21.41 25.89
CA ALA A 88 -9.73 -21.45 27.16
C ALA A 88 -10.67 -21.78 28.32
N PHE A 89 -11.84 -21.13 28.39
CA PHE A 89 -12.85 -21.44 29.40
C PHE A 89 -13.40 -22.86 29.27
N GLY A 90 -13.63 -23.33 28.04
CA GLY A 90 -14.06 -24.72 27.78
C GLY A 90 -13.04 -25.74 28.27
N ALA A 91 -11.75 -25.54 27.98
CA ALA A 91 -10.68 -26.40 28.44
C ALA A 91 -10.55 -26.42 29.97
N LEU A 92 -10.70 -25.25 30.62
CA LEU A 92 -10.74 -25.16 32.09
C LEU A 92 -11.94 -25.91 32.67
N ALA A 93 -13.12 -25.76 32.08
CA ALA A 93 -14.32 -26.45 32.54
C ALA A 93 -14.19 -27.97 32.40
N VAL A 94 -13.69 -28.45 31.25
CA VAL A 94 -13.43 -29.89 31.02
C VAL A 94 -12.37 -30.42 31.99
N GLY A 95 -11.28 -29.67 32.20
CA GLY A 95 -10.23 -30.06 33.15
C GLY A 95 -10.74 -30.12 34.59
N ALA A 96 -11.51 -29.13 35.04
CA ALA A 96 -12.12 -29.10 36.37
C ALA A 96 -13.11 -30.25 36.55
N PHE A 97 -13.93 -30.54 35.54
CA PHE A 97 -14.86 -31.67 35.56
C PHE A 97 -14.13 -33.01 35.61
N ALA A 98 -13.04 -33.18 34.85
CA ALA A 98 -12.21 -34.37 34.90
C ALA A 98 -11.57 -34.57 36.28
N LEU A 99 -11.10 -33.49 36.93
CA LEU A 99 -10.61 -33.56 38.31
C LEU A 99 -11.70 -33.98 39.29
N HIS A 100 -12.93 -33.48 39.12
CA HIS A 100 -14.05 -33.85 39.96
C HIS A 100 -14.40 -35.35 39.86
N LEU A 101 -14.23 -35.94 38.68
CA LEU A 101 -14.41 -37.38 38.45
C LEU A 101 -13.20 -38.24 38.88
N GLY A 102 -12.14 -37.63 39.42
CA GLY A 102 -10.89 -38.34 39.78
C GLY A 102 -10.00 -38.70 38.59
N ALA A 103 -10.32 -38.24 37.38
CA ALA A 103 -9.56 -38.48 36.16
C ALA A 103 -8.35 -37.54 36.04
N HIS A 104 -7.43 -37.61 37.01
CA HIS A 104 -6.28 -36.70 37.11
C HIS A 104 -5.40 -36.68 35.86
N GLY A 105 -5.21 -37.83 35.20
CA GLY A 105 -4.43 -37.91 33.96
C GLY A 105 -5.07 -37.12 32.79
N VAL A 106 -6.38 -37.24 32.62
CA VAL A 106 -7.12 -36.49 31.58
C VAL A 106 -7.07 -35.00 31.87
N ALA A 107 -7.29 -34.61 33.13
CA ALA A 107 -7.19 -33.21 33.54
C ALA A 107 -5.79 -32.63 33.28
N ALA A 108 -4.74 -33.36 33.62
CA ALA A 108 -3.35 -32.94 33.39
C ALA A 108 -3.04 -32.74 31.90
N ILE A 109 -3.51 -33.65 31.03
CA ILE A 109 -3.31 -33.54 29.58
C ILE A 109 -4.08 -32.33 29.02
N VAL A 110 -5.37 -32.18 29.35
CA VAL A 110 -6.20 -31.11 28.81
C VAL A 110 -5.69 -29.74 29.25
N LEU A 111 -5.43 -29.57 30.55
CA LEU A 111 -4.94 -28.29 31.08
C LEU A 111 -3.50 -28.01 30.63
N GLY A 112 -2.63 -29.02 30.65
CA GLY A 112 -1.24 -28.89 30.25
C GLY A 112 -1.08 -28.52 28.77
N THR A 113 -1.76 -29.23 27.88
CA THR A 113 -1.69 -28.92 26.43
C THR A 113 -2.31 -27.56 26.10
N THR A 114 -3.39 -27.18 26.78
CA THR A 114 -4.00 -25.85 26.63
C THR A 114 -3.03 -24.75 27.05
N LEU A 115 -2.35 -24.90 28.20
CA LEU A 115 -1.39 -23.93 28.69
C LEU A 115 -0.19 -23.78 27.74
N VAL A 116 0.38 -24.89 27.29
CA VAL A 116 1.48 -24.90 26.31
C VAL A 116 1.04 -24.25 25.00
N GLY A 117 -0.16 -24.56 24.51
CA GLY A 117 -0.72 -23.96 23.31
C GLY A 117 -0.87 -22.44 23.41
N VAL A 118 -1.38 -21.94 24.54
CA VAL A 118 -1.53 -20.50 24.78
C VAL A 118 -0.18 -19.81 24.85
N ILE A 119 0.75 -20.32 25.67
CA ILE A 119 2.11 -19.74 25.78
C ILE A 119 2.81 -19.77 24.42
N GLY A 120 2.72 -20.88 23.69
CA GLY A 120 3.29 -21.01 22.35
C GLY A 120 2.73 -19.98 21.38
N ALA A 121 1.42 -19.75 21.37
CA ALA A 121 0.78 -18.73 20.54
C ALA A 121 1.25 -17.30 20.90
N PHE A 122 1.43 -17.00 22.19
CA PHE A 122 1.96 -15.72 22.64
C PHE A 122 3.41 -15.50 22.20
N LEU A 123 4.29 -16.49 22.41
CA LEU A 123 5.70 -16.41 21.99
C LEU A 123 5.82 -16.28 20.47
N TYR A 124 5.01 -17.02 19.71
CA TYR A 124 4.98 -16.93 18.26
C TYR A 124 4.54 -15.55 17.76
N ARG A 125 3.61 -14.91 18.46
CA ARG A 125 3.19 -13.54 18.14
C ARG A 125 4.31 -12.53 18.40
N GLU A 126 4.99 -12.63 19.54
CA GLU A 126 6.10 -11.75 19.92
C GLU A 126 7.25 -11.82 18.91
N ALA A 127 7.58 -13.04 18.47
CA ALA A 127 8.64 -13.28 17.48
C ALA A 127 8.35 -12.69 16.10
N ARG A 128 7.09 -12.33 15.80
CA ARG A 128 6.68 -11.75 14.53
C ARG A 128 6.37 -10.25 14.62
N SER A 129 6.40 -9.67 15.82
CA SER A 129 6.18 -8.24 16.05
C SER A 129 7.47 -7.43 16.23
N GLY A 130 8.62 -8.09 16.38
CA GLY A 130 9.96 -7.48 16.29
C GLY A 130 10.55 -7.66 14.90
#